data_AF-A0A2E9LJ19-F1
#
_entry.id   AF-A0A2E9LJ19-F1
#
_cell.length_a   1.000
_cell.length_b   1.000
_cell.length_c   1.000
_cell.angle_alpha   90.00
_cell.angle_beta   90.00
_cell.angle_gamma   90.00
#
_symmetry.space_group_name_H-M   'P 1'
#
loop_
_entity.id
_entity.type
_entity.pdbx_description
1 polymer ?
#
loop_
_entity_poly.entity_id
_entity_poly.type
_entity_poly.pdbx_seq_one_letter_code
_entity_poly.pdbx_strand_id
1 'polypeptide(L)'
;MTLDDLDAMSIEQAQALSFQERDALLDLIIANGLHDSTPENSFRSGMYTDYFDEDMTRMLKVKAVKVYVRGTTSSGFDGKVVGDNFMDQYRACFRHVETTLTAARTSYSRVVNMVIFLTNMDNWEKFNEVFREFVPNPPCRAVIGTTGLALKPLTIEIVDCFAYRVSD
;
A
#
# COMPACT_ATOMS: atom_id res chain seq x y z
N MET A 1 -12.84 -18.20 -10.42
CA MET A 1 -14.04 -17.41 -10.12
C MET A 1 -13.84 -15.98 -10.59
N THR A 2 -14.91 -15.34 -11.00
CA THR A 2 -14.97 -13.92 -11.39
C THR A 2 -15.63 -13.08 -10.28
N LEU A 3 -15.68 -11.75 -10.46
CA LEU A 3 -16.47 -10.88 -9.57
C LEU A 3 -17.97 -11.13 -9.75
N ASP A 4 -18.45 -11.45 -10.95
CA ASP A 4 -19.85 -11.81 -11.18
C ASP A 4 -20.24 -13.10 -10.43
N ASP A 5 -19.35 -14.11 -10.40
CA ASP A 5 -19.54 -15.32 -9.60
C ASP A 5 -19.67 -14.96 -8.11
N LEU A 6 -18.80 -14.07 -7.62
CA LEU A 6 -18.82 -13.60 -6.23
C LEU A 6 -20.10 -12.81 -5.92
N ASP A 7 -20.57 -11.99 -6.87
CA ASP A 7 -21.77 -11.17 -6.73
C ASP A 7 -23.03 -12.02 -6.60
N ALA A 8 -23.10 -13.12 -7.35
CA ALA A 8 -24.19 -14.08 -7.28
C ALA A 8 -24.23 -14.89 -5.97
N MET A 9 -23.13 -14.96 -5.21
CA MET A 9 -23.08 -15.66 -3.92
C MET A 9 -23.66 -14.83 -2.77
N SER A 10 -24.28 -15.51 -1.81
CA SER A 10 -24.51 -14.94 -0.47
C SER A 10 -23.17 -14.77 0.27
N ILE A 11 -23.18 -14.00 1.37
CA ILE A 11 -22.00 -13.85 2.23
C ILE A 11 -21.56 -15.21 2.79
N GLU A 12 -22.50 -16.03 3.23
CA GLU A 12 -22.22 -17.35 3.81
C GLU A 12 -21.59 -18.30 2.79
N GLN A 13 -22.09 -18.29 1.55
CA GLN A 13 -21.54 -19.09 0.46
C GLN A 13 -20.11 -18.66 0.12
N ALA A 14 -19.87 -17.36 -0.02
CA ALA A 14 -18.54 -16.84 -0.33
C ALA A 14 -17.54 -17.08 0.81
N GLN A 15 -17.97 -16.96 2.07
CA GLN A 15 -17.12 -17.20 3.23
C GLN A 15 -16.80 -18.67 3.48
N ALA A 16 -17.56 -19.59 2.88
CA ALA A 16 -17.29 -21.03 2.91
C ALA A 16 -16.23 -21.47 1.89
N LEU A 17 -15.84 -20.60 0.94
CA LEU A 17 -14.75 -20.84 0.02
C LEU A 17 -13.41 -21.00 0.78
N SER A 18 -12.49 -21.72 0.15
CA SER A 18 -11.13 -21.86 0.68
C SER A 18 -10.45 -20.51 0.84
N PHE A 19 -9.44 -20.45 1.71
CA PHE A 19 -8.63 -19.24 1.87
C PHE A 19 -8.06 -18.77 0.52
N GLN A 20 -7.54 -19.70 -0.30
CA GLN A 20 -6.92 -19.39 -1.59
C GLN A 20 -7.91 -18.80 -2.58
N GLU A 21 -9.15 -19.31 -2.63
CA GLU A 21 -10.20 -18.76 -3.49
C GLU A 21 -10.59 -17.34 -3.06
N ARG A 22 -10.78 -17.12 -1.77
CA ARG A 22 -11.07 -15.78 -1.22
C ARG A 22 -9.93 -14.80 -1.46
N ASP A 23 -8.68 -15.26 -1.30
CA ASP A 23 -7.49 -14.43 -1.49
C ASP A 23 -7.32 -14.02 -2.96
N ALA A 24 -7.57 -14.92 -3.91
CA ALA A 24 -7.58 -14.60 -5.33
C ALA A 24 -8.73 -13.64 -5.71
N LEU A 25 -9.91 -13.79 -5.09
CA LEU A 25 -11.03 -12.87 -5.28
C LEU A 25 -10.70 -11.47 -4.74
N LEU A 26 -9.97 -11.36 -3.63
CA LEU A 26 -9.51 -10.07 -3.11
C LEU A 26 -8.64 -9.33 -4.13
N ASP A 27 -7.76 -10.03 -4.86
CA ASP A 27 -6.96 -9.39 -5.92
C ASP A 27 -7.86 -8.81 -7.03
N LEU A 28 -8.95 -9.51 -7.38
CA LEU A 28 -9.91 -9.00 -8.36
C LEU A 28 -10.68 -7.78 -7.84
N ILE A 29 -11.09 -7.79 -6.56
CA ILE A 29 -11.76 -6.65 -5.93
C ILE A 29 -10.83 -5.44 -5.92
N ILE A 30 -9.57 -5.64 -5.51
CA ILE A 30 -8.57 -4.58 -5.48
C ILE A 30 -8.37 -4.01 -6.89
N ALA A 31 -8.13 -4.88 -7.88
CA ALA A 31 -7.96 -4.48 -9.27
C ALA A 31 -9.17 -3.71 -9.82
N ASN A 32 -10.39 -4.11 -9.44
CA ASN A 32 -11.61 -3.43 -9.86
C ASN A 32 -11.75 -2.04 -9.21
N GLY A 33 -11.33 -1.86 -7.96
CA GLY A 33 -11.36 -0.58 -7.26
C GLY A 33 -10.20 0.38 -7.59
N LEU A 34 -9.22 -0.03 -8.41
CA LEU A 34 -8.17 0.87 -8.91
C LEU A 34 -8.73 1.79 -10.00
N HIS A 35 -9.38 2.89 -9.60
CA HIS A 35 -9.90 3.89 -10.54
C HIS A 35 -9.13 5.20 -10.46
N ASP A 36 -8.69 5.69 -11.62
CA ASP A 36 -8.14 7.03 -11.75
C ASP A 36 -9.24 8.09 -11.84
N SER A 37 -8.99 9.26 -11.25
CA SER A 37 -9.85 10.44 -11.36
C SER A 37 -9.97 10.99 -12.78
N THR A 38 -8.99 10.73 -13.64
CA THR A 38 -8.91 11.21 -15.02
C THR A 38 -8.03 10.27 -15.84
N PRO A 39 -8.32 10.09 -17.15
CA PRO A 39 -7.41 9.39 -18.05
C PRO A 39 -6.13 10.18 -18.36
N GLU A 40 -6.05 11.46 -17.98
CA GLU A 40 -4.88 12.30 -18.21
C GLU A 40 -3.79 12.06 -17.16
N ASN A 41 -2.53 12.25 -17.56
CA ASN A 41 -1.42 12.29 -16.60
C ASN A 41 -1.34 13.67 -15.95
N SER A 42 -1.65 13.74 -14.65
CA SER A 42 -1.76 14.98 -13.88
C SER A 42 -1.35 14.76 -12.42
N PHE A 43 -1.00 15.84 -11.71
CA PHE A 43 -0.81 15.80 -10.26
C PHE A 43 -2.08 15.48 -9.47
N ARG A 44 -3.24 15.44 -10.14
CA ARG A 44 -4.53 15.06 -9.57
C ARG A 44 -4.96 13.64 -9.98
N SER A 45 -4.15 12.96 -10.78
CA SER A 45 -4.35 11.55 -11.14
C SER A 45 -3.92 10.69 -9.96
N GLY A 46 -4.78 9.76 -9.58
CA GLY A 46 -4.55 8.89 -8.44
C GLY A 46 -5.82 8.20 -8.01
N MET A 47 -5.64 7.08 -7.33
CA MET A 47 -6.73 6.30 -6.79
C MET A 47 -7.44 7.03 -5.65
N TYR A 48 -8.73 6.77 -5.53
CA TYR A 48 -9.48 7.03 -4.30
C TYR A 48 -9.59 5.74 -3.49
N THR A 49 -9.38 5.84 -2.19
CA THR A 49 -9.51 4.67 -1.30
C THR A 49 -10.97 4.30 -1.02
N ASP A 50 -11.88 5.24 -1.20
CA ASP A 50 -13.28 5.11 -0.80
C ASP A 50 -14.03 4.07 -1.65
N TYR A 51 -13.53 3.71 -2.85
CA TYR A 51 -14.09 2.60 -3.65
C TYR A 51 -14.09 1.26 -2.89
N PHE A 52 -13.11 1.04 -2.01
CA PHE A 52 -13.08 -0.17 -1.19
C PHE A 52 -14.08 -0.13 -0.04
N ASP A 53 -14.46 1.07 0.40
CA ASP A 53 -15.50 1.28 1.40
C ASP A 53 -16.90 1.23 0.76
N GLU A 54 -17.03 1.65 -0.51
CA GLU A 54 -18.24 1.45 -1.32
C GLU A 54 -18.49 -0.04 -1.63
N ASP A 55 -17.44 -0.80 -1.99
CA ASP A 55 -17.52 -2.24 -2.25
C ASP A 55 -17.41 -3.11 -0.97
N MET A 56 -17.93 -2.59 0.14
CA MET A 56 -17.88 -3.29 1.44
C MET A 56 -18.56 -4.67 1.38
N THR A 57 -19.53 -4.87 0.48
CA THR A 57 -20.19 -6.17 0.32
C THR A 57 -19.22 -7.25 -0.18
N ARG A 58 -18.45 -7.00 -1.25
CA ARG A 58 -17.47 -7.99 -1.73
C ARG A 58 -16.32 -8.15 -0.74
N MET A 59 -15.90 -7.06 -0.10
CA MET A 59 -14.89 -7.11 0.98
C MET A 59 -15.33 -8.02 2.14
N LEU A 60 -16.60 -7.94 2.57
CA LEU A 60 -17.18 -8.82 3.59
C LEU A 60 -17.30 -10.27 3.13
N LYS A 61 -17.68 -10.51 1.86
CA LYS A 61 -17.77 -11.85 1.27
C LYS A 61 -16.45 -12.61 1.33
N VAL A 62 -15.32 -11.93 1.08
CA VAL A 62 -13.99 -12.56 1.13
C VAL A 62 -13.32 -12.50 2.52
N LYS A 63 -13.98 -11.89 3.51
CA LYS A 63 -13.40 -11.56 4.83
C LYS A 63 -12.12 -10.72 4.72
N ALA A 64 -12.14 -9.70 3.86
CA ALA A 64 -11.04 -8.76 3.74
C ALA A 64 -10.87 -7.96 5.03
N VAL A 65 -9.63 -7.81 5.48
CA VAL A 65 -9.27 -6.97 6.62
C VAL A 65 -8.18 -6.00 6.22
N LYS A 66 -8.29 -4.77 6.73
CA LYS A 66 -7.30 -3.71 6.53
C LYS A 66 -6.08 -3.96 7.42
N VAL A 67 -4.90 -3.85 6.85
CA VAL A 67 -3.60 -3.97 7.52
C VAL A 67 -2.93 -2.61 7.48
N TYR A 68 -2.74 -2.00 8.66
CA TYR A 68 -1.97 -0.77 8.79
C TYR A 68 -0.50 -1.08 8.99
N VAL A 69 0.35 -0.42 8.21
CA VAL A 69 1.78 -0.36 8.43
C VAL A 69 2.07 0.87 9.28
N ARG A 70 2.78 0.67 10.40
CA ARG A 70 3.20 1.77 11.28
C ARG A 70 4.12 2.76 10.55
N GLY A 71 4.23 3.97 11.09
CA GLY A 71 5.26 4.94 10.69
C GLY A 71 6.63 4.28 10.55
N THR A 72 7.19 4.30 9.34
CA THR A 72 8.38 3.53 8.98
C THR A 72 9.40 4.44 8.31
N THR A 73 10.65 4.35 8.76
CA THR A 73 11.79 5.10 8.25
C THR A 73 12.85 4.13 7.74
N SER A 74 14.01 4.65 7.32
CA SER A 74 15.20 3.85 7.03
C SER A 74 15.90 3.29 8.27
N SER A 75 15.45 3.59 9.50
CA SER A 75 16.07 3.00 10.70
C SER A 75 15.70 1.53 10.88
N GLY A 76 16.69 0.70 11.19
CA GLY A 76 16.50 -0.71 11.54
C GLY A 76 15.87 -0.89 12.94
N PHE A 77 15.62 -2.14 13.33
CA PHE A 77 15.07 -2.46 14.65
C PHE A 77 15.97 -2.05 15.83
N ASP A 78 17.27 -1.86 15.59
CA ASP A 78 18.23 -1.33 16.58
C ASP A 78 18.25 0.20 16.66
N GLY A 79 17.37 0.87 15.88
CA GLY A 79 17.25 2.33 15.81
C GLY A 79 18.32 3.01 14.97
N LYS A 80 19.26 2.27 14.37
CA LYS A 80 20.29 2.86 13.51
C LYS A 80 19.78 3.07 12.10
N VAL A 81 20.18 4.19 11.50
CA VAL A 81 19.88 4.51 10.10
C VAL A 81 20.54 3.48 9.19
N VAL A 82 19.76 2.89 8.28
CA VAL A 82 20.26 1.97 7.25
C VAL A 82 20.40 2.73 5.93
N GLY A 83 21.57 2.65 5.31
CA GLY A 83 21.90 3.28 4.03
C GLY A 83 22.84 4.47 4.17
N ASP A 84 23.83 4.54 3.29
CA ASP A 84 24.92 5.54 3.34
C ASP A 84 24.52 6.86 2.69
N ASN A 85 23.50 6.85 1.84
CA ASN A 85 22.95 8.02 1.16
C ASN A 85 21.41 7.96 1.13
N PHE A 86 20.77 9.02 0.61
CA PHE A 86 19.31 9.12 0.57
C PHE A 86 18.65 8.02 -0.27
N MET A 87 19.26 7.54 -1.36
CA MET A 87 18.70 6.46 -2.18
C MET A 87 18.68 5.15 -1.41
N ASP A 88 19.75 4.85 -0.68
CA ASP A 88 19.84 3.65 0.15
C ASP A 88 18.84 3.70 1.30
N GLN A 89 18.66 4.89 1.89
CA GLN A 89 17.63 5.11 2.91
C GLN A 89 16.22 4.95 2.35
N TYR A 90 15.93 5.45 1.15
CA TYR A 90 14.64 5.24 0.49
C TYR A 90 14.37 3.74 0.33
N ARG A 91 15.31 2.99 -0.26
CA ARG A 91 15.16 1.54 -0.42
C ARG A 91 15.04 0.80 0.91
N ALA A 92 15.78 1.22 1.94
CA ALA A 92 15.68 0.63 3.28
C ALA A 92 14.28 0.83 3.88
N CYS A 93 13.72 2.03 3.76
CA CYS A 93 12.37 2.35 4.21
C CYS A 93 11.32 1.44 3.53
N PHE A 94 11.37 1.29 2.21
CA PHE A 94 10.46 0.39 1.49
C PHE A 94 10.66 -1.08 1.89
N ARG A 95 11.90 -1.58 2.04
CA ARG A 95 12.13 -2.95 2.53
C ARG A 95 11.58 -3.20 3.95
N HIS A 96 11.63 -2.20 4.82
CA HIS A 96 11.04 -2.31 6.16
C HIS A 96 9.50 -2.39 6.11
N VAL A 97 8.87 -1.61 5.23
CA VAL A 97 7.42 -1.73 4.99
C VAL A 97 7.09 -3.10 4.38
N GLU A 98 7.86 -3.57 3.40
CA GLU A 98 7.70 -4.92 2.81
C GLU A 98 7.76 -6.03 3.87
N THR A 99 8.68 -5.92 4.83
CA THR A 99 8.80 -6.86 5.96
C THR A 99 7.48 -6.92 6.75
N THR A 100 6.87 -5.76 7.00
CA THR A 100 5.58 -5.68 7.73
C THR A 100 4.43 -6.25 6.89
N LEU A 101 4.35 -5.91 5.61
CA LEU A 101 3.33 -6.42 4.69
C LEU A 101 3.42 -7.95 4.58
N THR A 102 4.63 -8.48 4.42
CA THR A 102 4.91 -9.92 4.33
C THR A 102 4.49 -10.64 5.61
N ALA A 103 4.87 -10.11 6.79
CA ALA A 103 4.45 -10.68 8.07
C ALA A 103 2.92 -10.68 8.24
N ALA A 104 2.25 -9.68 7.65
CA ALA A 104 0.80 -9.61 7.62
C ALA A 104 0.16 -10.46 6.51
N ARG A 105 0.91 -11.23 5.72
CA ARG A 105 0.40 -12.03 4.58
C ARG A 105 -0.29 -11.17 3.50
N THR A 106 0.32 -10.04 3.18
CA THR A 106 -0.06 -9.17 2.05
C THR A 106 1.21 -8.64 1.37
N SER A 107 1.08 -7.74 0.39
CA SER A 107 2.22 -7.16 -0.33
C SER A 107 1.92 -5.76 -0.87
N TYR A 108 2.91 -5.15 -1.50
CA TYR A 108 2.75 -3.85 -2.18
C TYR A 108 1.70 -3.86 -3.29
N SER A 109 1.41 -5.01 -3.91
CA SER A 109 0.37 -5.08 -4.94
C SER A 109 -1.03 -4.77 -4.40
N ARG A 110 -1.22 -4.89 -3.08
CA ARG A 110 -2.49 -4.65 -2.37
C ARG A 110 -2.48 -3.39 -1.50
N VAL A 111 -1.41 -2.58 -1.55
CA VAL A 111 -1.38 -1.28 -0.89
C VAL A 111 -2.27 -0.32 -1.67
N VAL A 112 -3.19 0.35 -0.98
CA VAL A 112 -4.16 1.26 -1.62
C VAL A 112 -4.02 2.71 -1.14
N ASN A 113 -3.28 2.95 -0.06
CA ASN A 113 -2.97 4.29 0.45
C ASN A 113 -1.51 4.39 0.89
N MET A 114 -0.88 5.53 0.63
CA MET A 114 0.46 5.83 1.12
C MET A 114 0.71 7.34 1.29
N VAL A 115 1.08 7.77 2.49
CA VAL A 115 1.53 9.13 2.80
C VAL A 115 2.98 9.12 3.23
N ILE A 116 3.78 9.98 2.60
CA ILE A 116 5.24 9.95 2.69
C ILE A 116 5.76 11.35 3.01
N PHE A 117 6.67 11.46 3.97
CA PHE A 117 7.47 12.65 4.18
C PHE A 117 8.86 12.48 3.58
N LEU A 118 9.31 13.51 2.85
CA LEU A 118 10.67 13.63 2.33
C LEU A 118 11.32 14.89 2.87
N THR A 119 12.57 14.78 3.30
CA THR A 119 13.33 15.93 3.83
C THR A 119 13.90 16.83 2.73
N ASN A 120 13.98 16.34 1.50
CA ASN A 120 14.44 17.10 0.34
C ASN A 120 13.58 16.79 -0.89
N MET A 121 12.78 17.75 -1.32
CA MET A 121 11.91 17.61 -2.50
C MET A 121 12.66 17.77 -3.83
N ASP A 122 13.90 18.27 -3.83
CA ASP A 122 14.75 18.28 -5.03
C ASP A 122 15.07 16.85 -5.50
N ASN A 123 14.92 15.86 -4.62
CA ASN A 123 15.09 14.45 -4.91
C ASN A 123 13.85 13.78 -5.52
N TRP A 124 12.84 14.54 -5.97
CA TRP A 124 11.56 14.00 -6.46
C TRP A 124 11.69 12.85 -7.48
N GLU A 125 12.48 13.05 -8.54
CA GLU A 125 12.68 12.04 -9.58
C GLU A 125 13.35 10.77 -9.04
N LYS A 126 14.30 10.96 -8.12
CA LYS A 126 15.07 9.89 -7.49
C LYS A 126 14.24 9.09 -6.48
N PHE A 127 13.37 9.77 -5.74
CA PHE A 127 12.36 9.10 -4.92
C PHE A 127 11.43 8.26 -5.80
N ASN A 128 10.91 8.80 -6.90
CA ASN A 128 10.00 8.06 -7.78
C ASN A 128 10.68 6.88 -8.49
N GLU A 129 12.00 6.97 -8.76
CA GLU A 129 12.81 5.83 -9.22
C GLU A 129 12.72 4.66 -8.23
N VAL A 130 13.02 4.91 -6.95
CA VAL A 130 12.94 3.89 -5.89
C VAL A 130 11.51 3.41 -5.68
N PHE A 131 10.53 4.33 -5.64
CA PHE A 131 9.12 3.99 -5.43
C PHE A 131 8.63 2.93 -6.43
N ARG A 132 8.99 3.07 -7.71
CA ARG A 132 8.61 2.13 -8.78
C ARG A 132 9.30 0.78 -8.70
N GLU A 133 10.38 0.64 -7.93
CA GLU A 133 11.01 -0.66 -7.67
C GLU A 133 10.12 -1.56 -6.79
N PHE A 134 9.31 -0.96 -5.90
CA PHE A 134 8.54 -1.68 -4.88
C PHE A 134 7.04 -1.68 -5.13
N VAL A 135 6.49 -0.59 -5.67
CA VAL A 135 5.05 -0.36 -5.76
C VAL A 135 4.57 -0.56 -7.20
N PRO A 136 4.05 -1.75 -7.56
CA PRO A 136 3.65 -2.05 -8.94
C PRO A 136 2.38 -1.29 -9.36
N ASN A 137 1.46 -1.08 -8.42
CA ASN A 137 0.20 -0.35 -8.61
C ASN A 137 0.23 0.89 -7.71
N PRO A 138 0.33 2.11 -8.25
CA PRO A 138 0.38 3.32 -7.43
C PRO A 138 -0.90 3.50 -6.59
N PRO A 139 -0.84 3.51 -5.25
CA PRO A 139 -1.98 3.76 -4.38
C PRO A 139 -2.46 5.21 -4.44
N CYS A 140 -3.55 5.51 -3.72
CA CYS A 140 -3.81 6.88 -3.26
C CYS A 140 -2.57 7.38 -2.53
N ARG A 141 -1.97 8.47 -3.01
CA ARG A 141 -0.62 8.86 -2.59
C ARG A 141 -0.50 10.34 -2.32
N ALA A 142 0.15 10.67 -1.20
CA ALA A 142 0.67 12.00 -0.92
C ALA A 142 2.16 11.93 -0.57
N VAL A 143 2.95 12.87 -1.10
CA VAL A 143 4.35 13.05 -0.73
C VAL A 143 4.54 14.50 -0.32
N ILE A 144 5.04 14.71 0.89
CA ILE A 144 5.06 16.01 1.54
C ILE A 144 6.51 16.34 1.93
N GLY A 145 6.96 17.55 1.57
CA GLY A 145 8.25 18.07 2.02
C GLY A 145 8.22 18.42 3.51
N THR A 146 9.25 18.05 4.26
CA THR A 146 9.44 18.42 5.66
C THR A 146 10.86 18.90 5.92
N THR A 147 11.06 19.66 7.00
CA THR A 147 12.39 20.15 7.43
C THR A 147 13.13 19.16 8.33
N GLY A 148 12.48 18.09 8.78
CA GLY A 148 13.08 17.07 9.64
C GLY A 148 12.14 15.91 9.94
N LEU A 149 12.73 14.85 10.50
CA LEU A 149 12.08 13.61 10.95
C LEU A 149 12.56 13.26 12.37
N ALA A 150 12.16 12.09 12.90
CA ALA A 150 12.48 11.66 14.27
C ALA A 150 13.98 11.66 14.61
N LEU A 151 14.86 11.47 13.62
CA LEU A 151 16.31 11.62 13.76
C LEU A 151 16.85 12.47 12.61
N LYS A 152 17.78 13.38 12.91
CA LYS A 152 18.37 14.31 11.94
C LYS A 152 18.90 13.65 10.65
N PRO A 153 19.53 12.44 10.67
CA PRO A 153 20.05 11.83 9.45
C PRO A 153 19.01 11.10 8.58
N LEU A 154 17.76 10.95 9.06
CA LEU A 154 16.70 10.29 8.29
C LEU A 154 16.23 11.20 7.17
N THR A 155 15.98 10.60 6.00
CA THR A 155 15.61 11.36 4.79
C THR A 155 14.19 11.10 4.29
N ILE A 156 13.55 10.03 4.78
CA ILE A 156 12.21 9.56 4.40
C ILE A 156 11.48 8.97 5.60
N GLU A 157 10.16 9.16 5.64
CA GLU A 157 9.26 8.41 6.51
C GLU A 157 7.94 8.13 5.78
N ILE A 158 7.48 6.88 5.78
CA ILE A 158 6.14 6.50 5.35
C ILE A 158 5.27 6.50 6.60
N VAL A 159 4.33 7.43 6.70
CA VAL A 159 3.57 7.71 7.93
C VAL A 159 2.15 7.14 7.94
N ASP A 160 1.59 6.90 6.77
CA ASP A 160 0.32 6.20 6.60
C ASP A 160 0.49 5.27 5.41
N CYS A 161 0.26 3.99 5.63
CA CYS A 161 0.30 2.97 4.59
C CYS A 161 -0.62 1.84 5.02
N PHE A 162 -1.58 1.49 4.16
CA PHE A 162 -2.42 0.33 4.42
C PHE A 162 -2.69 -0.47 3.16
N ALA A 163 -2.84 -1.78 3.40
CA ALA A 163 -3.17 -2.78 2.41
C ALA A 163 -4.34 -3.63 2.90
N TYR A 164 -4.86 -4.49 2.05
CA TYR A 164 -5.84 -5.50 2.44
C TYR A 164 -5.25 -6.91 2.40
N ARG A 165 -5.83 -7.79 3.22
CA ARG A 165 -5.61 -9.24 3.18
C ARG A 165 -6.90 -9.97 3.49
N VAL A 166 -6.97 -11.24 3.14
CA VAL A 166 -8.04 -12.12 3.63
C VAL A 166 -7.73 -12.58 5.06
N SER A 167 -8.76 -12.65 5.91
CA SER A 167 -8.68 -13.33 7.22
C SER A 167 -8.80 -14.83 7.08
N ASP A 168 -8.21 -15.57 8.02
CA ASP A 168 -8.47 -17.00 8.16
C ASP A 168 -9.98 -17.26 8.35
#